data_AF-A0A3D8YE76-F1
#
_entry.id   AF-A0A3D8YE76-F1
#
_cell.length_a   1.000
_cell.length_b   1.000
_cell.length_c   1.000
_cell.angle_alpha   90.00
_cell.angle_beta   90.00
_cell.angle_gamma   90.00
#
_symmetry.space_group_name_H-M   'P 1'
#
loop_
_entity.id
_entity.type
_entity.pdbx_description
1 polymer ?
#
loop_
_entity_poly.entity_id
_entity_poly.type
_entity_poly.pdbx_seq_one_letter_code
_entity_poly.pdbx_strand_id
1 'polypeptide(L)' 'MRRRNFLFADTHDTAQNAAMIYSLFASCRKHQVNPQDWLLDILRKMNDPNYGGRFSDLLPNCWKLNQ' A
#
# COMPACT_ATOMS: atom_id res chain seq x y z
N MET A 1 -19.53 17.81 21.13
CA MET A 1 -18.16 17.23 21.04
C MET A 1 -17.78 17.06 19.58
N ARG A 2 -16.71 17.72 19.16
CA ARG A 2 -16.27 17.82 17.77
C ARG A 2 -15.40 16.61 17.43
N ARG A 3 -15.84 15.68 16.57
CA ARG A 3 -14.90 14.74 15.92
C ARG A 3 -14.31 15.42 14.70
N ARG A 4 -13.23 16.17 14.93
CA ARG A 4 -12.36 16.66 13.87
C ARG A 4 -11.62 15.47 13.26
N ASN A 5 -12.26 14.75 12.34
CA ASN A 5 -11.56 13.83 11.43
C ASN A 5 -10.93 14.67 10.31
N PHE A 6 -9.92 15.47 10.66
CA PHE A 6 -9.14 16.31 9.74
C PHE A 6 -7.83 15.63 9.32
N LEU A 7 -7.79 14.29 9.21
CA LEU A 7 -6.54 13.62 8.82
C LEU A 7 -6.33 13.47 7.31
N PHE A 8 -7.31 13.85 6.46
CA PHE A 8 -7.19 13.60 5.01
C PHE A 8 -7.82 14.67 4.10
N ALA A 9 -8.22 15.83 4.62
CA ALA A 9 -9.18 16.69 3.91
C ALA A 9 -8.64 18.03 3.36
N ASP A 10 -7.34 18.35 3.47
CA ASP A 10 -6.85 19.67 3.02
C ASP A 10 -5.63 19.65 2.08
N THR A 11 -5.20 18.46 1.66
CA THR A 11 -4.03 18.32 0.78
C THR A 11 -4.39 17.35 -0.33
N HIS A 12 -4.51 17.87 -1.54
CA HIS A 12 -4.74 17.09 -2.78
C HIS A 12 -3.80 15.88 -2.87
N ASP A 13 -2.57 16.05 -2.38
CA ASP A 13 -1.55 15.01 -2.26
C ASP A 13 -1.99 13.78 -1.42
N THR A 14 -2.63 14.01 -0.27
CA THR A 14 -3.05 12.92 0.62
C THR A 14 -4.25 12.17 0.06
N ALA A 15 -5.14 12.87 -0.66
CA ALA A 15 -6.24 12.25 -1.39
C ALA A 15 -5.74 11.40 -2.56
N GLN A 16 -4.73 11.87 -3.31
CA GLN A 16 -4.07 11.09 -4.36
C GLN A 16 -3.36 9.87 -3.77
N ASN A 17 -2.61 10.01 -2.69
CA ASN A 17 -1.94 8.89 -2.02
C ASN A 17 -2.95 7.84 -1.53
N ALA A 18 -4.05 8.27 -0.93
CA ALA A 18 -5.15 7.37 -0.56
C ALA A 18 -5.72 6.67 -1.79
N ALA A 19 -6.03 7.39 -2.88
CA ALA A 19 -6.55 6.81 -4.12
C ALA A 19 -5.58 5.79 -4.76
N MET A 20 -4.27 6.04 -4.69
CA MET A 20 -3.25 5.10 -5.13
C MET A 20 -3.28 3.81 -4.29
N ILE A 21 -3.32 3.92 -2.95
CA ILE A 21 -3.42 2.76 -2.06
C ILE A 21 -4.71 1.96 -2.33
N TYR A 22 -5.84 2.65 -2.53
CA TYR A 22 -7.11 1.99 -2.86
C TYR A 22 -7.06 1.25 -4.21
N SER A 23 -6.37 1.81 -5.21
CA SER A 23 -6.17 1.16 -6.52
C SER A 23 -5.28 -0.08 -6.41
N LEU A 24 -4.26 -0.03 -5.55
CA LEU A 24 -3.42 -1.19 -5.24
C LEU A 24 -4.21 -2.28 -4.52
N PHE A 25 -5.05 -1.93 -3.54
CA PHE A 25 -5.94 -2.90 -2.88
C PHE A 25 -6.97 -3.52 -3.84
N ALA A 26 -7.50 -2.75 -4.78
CA ALA A 26 -8.34 -3.28 -5.85
C ALA A 26 -7.59 -4.30 -6.71
N SER A 27 -6.31 -4.04 -6.99
CA SER A 27 -5.42 -4.97 -7.69
C SER A 27 -5.14 -6.23 -6.84
N CYS A 28 -4.87 -6.12 -5.54
CA CYS A 28 -4.71 -7.28 -4.64
C CYS A 28 -5.94 -8.21 -4.70
N ARG A 29 -7.16 -7.65 -4.69
CA ARG A 29 -8.41 -8.43 -4.82
C ARG A 29 -8.48 -9.20 -6.14
N LYS A 30 -8.12 -8.56 -7.26
CA LYS A 30 -8.11 -9.20 -8.58
C LYS A 30 -7.12 -10.37 -8.64
N HIS A 31 -6.01 -10.27 -7.93
CA HIS A 31 -4.96 -11.29 -7.87
C HIS A 31 -5.16 -12.31 -6.73
N GLN A 32 -6.28 -12.25 -6.00
CA GLN A 32 -6.59 -13.09 -4.84
C GLN A 32 -5.49 -13.07 -3.78
N VAL A 33 -4.86 -11.91 -3.58
CA VAL A 33 -3.84 -11.67 -2.56
C VAL A 33 -4.51 -11.00 -1.36
N ASN A 34 -4.18 -11.45 -0.15
CA ASN A 34 -4.68 -10.81 1.06
C ASN A 34 -4.05 -9.40 1.17
N PRO A 35 -4.86 -8.32 1.09
CA PRO A 35 -4.33 -6.96 1.13
C PRO A 35 -3.66 -6.63 2.47
N GLN A 36 -4.05 -7.28 3.57
CA GLN A 36 -3.41 -7.07 4.87
C GLN A 36 -2.00 -7.65 4.94
N ASP A 37 -1.81 -8.91 4.51
CA ASP A 37 -0.48 -9.54 4.44
C ASP A 37 0.45 -8.77 3.51
N TRP A 38 -0.05 -8.41 2.33
CA TRP A 38 0.69 -7.62 1.36
C TRP A 38 1.13 -6.26 1.93
N LEU A 39 0.21 -5.52 2.57
CA LEU A 39 0.55 -4.23 3.17
C LEU A 39 1.58 -4.37 4.28
N LEU A 40 1.43 -5.38 5.15
CA LEU A 40 2.37 -5.62 6.24
C LEU A 40 3.77 -5.93 5.71
N ASP A 41 3.86 -6.74 4.66
CA ASP A 41 5.13 -7.10 4.03
C ASP A 41 5.81 -5.90 3.35
N ILE A 42 5.03 -5.05 2.67
CA ILE A 42 5.53 -3.79 2.12
C ILE A 42 6.04 -2.87 3.22
N LEU A 43 5.28 -2.69 4.31
CA LEU A 43 5.69 -1.84 5.42
C LEU A 43 6.98 -2.35 6.09
N ARG A 44 7.12 -3.67 6.22
CA ARG A 44 8.36 -4.31 6.70
C ARG A 44 9.53 -4.06 5.76
N LYS A 45 9.34 -4.23 4.46
CA LYS A 45 10.37 -3.98 3.43
C LYS A 45 10.77 -2.51 3.35
N MET A 46 9.82 -1.58 3.44
CA MET A 46 10.10 -0.14 3.49
C MET A 46 10.87 0.28 4.75
N ASN A 47 10.66 -0.41 5.86
CA ASN A 47 11.38 -0.14 7.11
C ASN A 47 12.75 -0.84 7.18
N ASP A 48 13.08 -1.71 6.22
CA ASP A 48 14.39 -2.35 6.15
C ASP A 48 15.37 -1.45 5.37
N PRO A 49 16.42 -0.90 6.01
CA PRO A 49 17.38 -0.03 5.35
C PRO A 49 18.26 -0.73 4.31
N ASN A 50 18.26 -2.07 4.27
CA ASN A 50 18.97 -2.87 3.26
C ASN A 50 18.08 -3.27 2.08
N TYR A 51 16.84 -2.79 2.04
CA TYR A 51 15.92 -3.12 0.96
C TYR A 51 16.32 -2.42 -0.35
N GLY A 52 17.20 -3.08 -1.11
CA GLY A 52 17.59 -2.70 -2.47
C GLY A 52 16.62 -3.19 -3.57
N GLY A 53 15.45 -3.70 -3.19
CA GLY A 53 14.47 -4.29 -4.10
C GLY A 53 13.74 -3.23 -4.95
N ARG A 54 13.30 -3.60 -6.15
CA ARG A 54 12.57 -2.67 -7.02
C ARG A 54 11.14 -2.49 -6.53
N PHE A 55 10.62 -1.26 -6.63
CA PHE A 55 9.21 -0.96 -6.35
C PHE A 55 8.24 -1.80 -7.19
N SER A 56 8.66 -2.21 -8.38
CA SER A 56 7.91 -3.10 -9.26
C SER A 56 7.63 -4.48 -8.65
N ASP A 57 8.52 -4.98 -7.77
CA ASP A 57 8.39 -6.30 -7.14
C ASP A 57 7.42 -6.29 -5.95
N LEU A 58 7.12 -5.09 -5.44
CA LEU A 58 6.13 -4.87 -4.38
C LEU A 58 4.69 -4.87 -4.94
N LEU A 59 4.50 -4.90 -6.27
CA LEU A 59 3.17 -5.01 -6.86
C LEU A 59 2.54 -6.36 -6.47
N PRO A 60 1.22 -6.42 -6.21
CA PRO A 60 0.54 -7.65 -5.78
C PRO A 60 0.70 -8.81 -6.78
N ASN A 61 1.00 -8.52 -8.05
CA ASN A 61 1.25 -9.52 -9.09
C ASN A 61 2.59 -10.23 -8.91
N CYS A 62 3.63 -9.49 -8.51
CA CYS A 62 4.99 -9.99 -8.33
C CYS A 62 5.22 -10.52 -6.90
N TRP A 63 4.52 -9.95 -5.92
CA TRP A 63 4.60 -10.35 -4.52
C TRP A 63 4.30 -11.85 -4.30
N LYS A 64 3.29 -12.39 -5.01
CA LYS A 64 2.94 -13.82 -4.91
C LYS A 64 4.00 -14.75 -5.51
N LEU A 65 4.83 -14.25 -6.43
CA LEU A 65 5.92 -15.02 -7.07
C LEU A 65 7.20 -15.02 -6.24
N ASN A 66 7.31 -14.12 -5.26
CA ASN A 66 8.51 -13.92 -4.43
C ASN A 66 8.29 -14.37 -2.97
N GLN A 67 7.26 -15.19 -2.74
CA GLN A 67 7.02 -15.96 -1.50
C GLN A 67 7.67 -17.33 -1.63
#